data_AF-A0A970K7T7-F1
#
_entry.id   AF-A0A970K7T7-F1
#
_cell.length_a   1.000
_cell.length_b   1.000
_cell.length_c   1.000
_cell.angle_alpha   90.00
_cell.angle_beta   90.00
_cell.angle_gamma   90.00
#
_symmetry.space_group_name_H-M   'P 1'
#
loop_
_entity.id
_entity.type
_entity.pdbx_description
1 polymer ?
#
loop_
_entity_poly.entity_id
_entity_poly.type
_entity_poly.pdbx_seq_one_letter_code
_entity_poly.pdbx_strand_id
1 'polypeptide(L)'
;MALLTLTNLNIPEEPVLVRADSDGDGHPETYQLAGGQVTVKLNQEIIWESDPAWKVTHLVLADADHDGQEEMLLVLWKEGSFGTSKPMWLEEEDNIYSNHLFMYRLVAGRMKPVWCSSAIPYPILQLKVEDYDGDSRQELLVSEGPASGPFYSIRKLLYNERQTIWQWQGWGFALVE
;
A
#
# COMPACT_ATOMS: atom_id res chain seq x y z
N MET A 1 -27.37 -17.48 -4.67
CA MET A 1 -26.50 -17.09 -5.81
C MET A 1 -25.10 -16.97 -5.26
N ALA A 2 -24.21 -17.90 -5.61
CA ALA A 2 -22.82 -17.89 -5.13
C ALA A 2 -22.01 -16.88 -5.96
N LEU A 3 -21.34 -15.97 -5.24
CA LEU A 3 -20.40 -14.97 -5.71
C LEU A 3 -19.29 -15.62 -6.56
N LEU A 4 -19.12 -15.15 -7.79
CA LEU A 4 -17.86 -15.30 -8.53
C LEU A 4 -17.04 -14.03 -8.33
N THR A 5 -16.52 -13.81 -7.13
CA THR A 5 -15.47 -12.80 -6.90
C THR A 5 -14.13 -13.41 -7.25
N LEU A 6 -13.89 -13.62 -8.54
CA LEU A 6 -12.53 -13.85 -9.06
C LEU A 6 -11.87 -12.49 -9.27
N THR A 7 -11.64 -11.77 -8.18
CA THR A 7 -10.61 -10.73 -8.15
C THR A 7 -9.30 -11.49 -7.95
N ASN A 8 -8.63 -11.86 -9.04
CA ASN A 8 -7.26 -12.39 -8.97
C ASN A 8 -6.34 -11.23 -8.57
N LEU A 9 -6.27 -10.98 -7.27
CA LEU A 9 -5.32 -10.07 -6.65
C LEU A 9 -3.94 -10.74 -6.67
N ASN A 10 -2.90 -9.94 -6.90
CA ASN A 10 -1.52 -10.43 -6.92
C ASN A 10 -1.02 -10.53 -5.46
N ILE A 11 -1.64 -11.39 -4.65
CA ILE A 11 -1.13 -11.69 -3.30
C ILE A 11 0.07 -12.63 -3.46
N PRO A 12 1.24 -12.33 -2.86
CA PRO A 12 2.39 -13.22 -2.92
C PRO A 12 2.05 -14.61 -2.38
N GLU A 13 2.41 -15.66 -3.12
CA GLU A 13 2.24 -17.05 -2.67
C GLU A 13 3.17 -17.38 -1.51
N GLU A 14 4.42 -16.92 -1.61
CA GLU A 14 5.43 -17.04 -0.56
C GLU A 14 5.45 -15.80 0.33
N PRO A 15 5.69 -15.94 1.64
CA PRO A 15 5.84 -14.80 2.53
C PRO A 15 6.96 -13.87 2.09
N VAL A 16 6.66 -12.58 1.98
CA VAL A 16 7.68 -11.53 1.87
C VAL A 16 8.13 -11.19 3.29
N LEU A 17 9.43 -11.25 3.54
CA LEU A 17 10.04 -10.95 4.83
C LEU A 17 11.14 -9.91 4.65
N VAL A 18 10.99 -8.76 5.29
CA VAL A 18 11.99 -7.68 5.29
C VAL A 18 12.42 -7.44 6.74
N ARG A 19 13.73 -7.35 6.96
CA ARG A 19 14.32 -7.03 8.26
C ARG A 19 15.15 -5.76 8.09
N ALA A 20 14.77 -4.71 8.79
CA ALA A 20 15.38 -3.39 8.70
C ALA A 20 15.27 -2.68 10.05
N ASP A 21 16.18 -1.74 10.31
CA ASP A 21 16.12 -0.81 11.43
C ASP A 21 15.50 0.48 10.89
N SER A 22 14.16 0.51 10.87
CA SER A 22 13.41 1.52 10.11
C SER A 22 13.36 2.87 10.82
N ASP A 23 13.55 2.92 12.13
CA ASP A 23 13.60 4.15 12.93
C ASP A 23 15.00 4.52 13.42
N GLY A 24 16.02 3.71 13.08
CA GLY A 24 17.42 4.00 13.32
C GLY A 24 17.83 3.90 14.79
N ASP A 25 17.07 3.17 15.61
CA ASP A 25 17.34 3.00 17.04
C ASP A 25 18.39 1.91 17.33
N GLY A 26 18.83 1.18 16.30
CA GLY A 26 19.81 0.10 16.37
C GLY A 26 19.18 -1.29 16.62
N HIS A 27 17.86 -1.39 16.72
CA HIS A 27 17.11 -2.63 16.93
C HIS A 27 16.21 -2.96 15.74
N PRO A 28 16.65 -3.83 14.81
CA PRO A 28 15.90 -4.06 13.58
C PRO A 28 14.54 -4.73 13.84
N GLU A 29 13.51 -4.16 13.22
CA GLU A 29 12.19 -4.76 13.09
C GLU A 29 12.15 -5.84 12.01
N THR A 30 11.07 -6.61 12.03
CA THR A 30 10.72 -7.58 10.99
C THR A 30 9.34 -7.29 10.45
N TYR A 31 9.26 -7.02 9.15
CA TYR A 31 8.05 -6.78 8.38
C TYR A 31 7.75 -8.03 7.57
N GLN A 32 6.55 -8.58 7.72
CA GLN A 32 6.16 -9.79 7.02
C GLN A 32 4.82 -9.58 6.32
N LEU A 33 4.77 -9.82 5.02
CA LEU A 33 3.53 -9.98 4.25
C LEU A 33 3.33 -11.46 3.95
N ALA A 34 2.26 -12.05 4.48
CA ALA A 34 1.90 -13.45 4.25
C ALA A 34 0.38 -13.58 4.12
N GLY A 35 -0.10 -14.32 3.11
CA GLY A 35 -1.53 -14.57 2.93
C GLY A 35 -2.38 -13.31 2.76
N GLY A 36 -1.77 -12.20 2.33
CA GLY A 36 -2.43 -10.90 2.16
C GLY A 36 -2.59 -10.08 3.43
N GLN A 37 -1.91 -10.44 4.52
CA GLN A 37 -1.85 -9.68 5.77
C GLN A 37 -0.40 -9.29 6.10
N VAL A 38 -0.23 -8.13 6.73
CA VAL A 38 1.07 -7.66 7.20
C VAL A 38 1.16 -7.73 8.72
N THR A 39 2.30 -8.20 9.22
CA THR A 39 2.67 -8.16 10.63
C THR A 39 4.04 -7.49 10.77
N VAL A 40 4.18 -6.59 11.74
CA VAL A 40 5.46 -5.97 12.13
C VAL A 40 5.83 -6.43 13.52
N LYS A 41 7.07 -6.89 13.68
CA LYS A 41 7.61 -7.39 14.94
C LYS A 41 8.88 -6.66 15.35
N LEU A 42 8.98 -6.36 16.64
CA LEU A 42 10.20 -5.89 17.29
C LEU A 42 10.54 -6.87 18.41
N ASN A 43 11.76 -7.39 18.45
CA ASN A 43 12.18 -8.40 19.45
C ASN A 43 11.22 -9.60 19.58
N GLN A 44 10.69 -10.09 18.45
CA GLN A 44 9.69 -11.17 18.35
C GLN A 44 8.28 -10.82 18.86
N GLU A 45 8.07 -9.65 19.46
CA GLU A 45 6.75 -9.15 19.84
C GLU A 45 6.10 -8.46 18.65
N ILE A 46 4.80 -8.71 18.45
CA ILE A 46 4.01 -8.03 17.42
C ILE A 46 3.70 -6.61 17.91
N ILE A 47 4.20 -5.62 17.18
CA ILE A 47 3.95 -4.20 17.47
C ILE A 47 2.85 -3.60 16.58
N TRP A 48 2.56 -4.24 15.44
CA TRP A 48 1.48 -3.83 14.54
C TRP A 48 1.04 -4.97 13.62
N GLU A 49 -0.24 -4.96 13.25
CA GLU A 49 -0.83 -5.84 12.24
C GLU A 49 -1.78 -5.04 11.35
N SER A 50 -1.82 -5.37 10.05
CA SER A 50 -2.83 -4.82 9.16
C SER A 50 -4.20 -5.36 9.53
N ASP A 51 -5.23 -4.53 9.36
CA ASP A 51 -6.62 -4.94 9.58
C ASP A 51 -6.93 -6.24 8.79
N PRO A 52 -7.52 -7.26 9.42
CA PRO A 52 -7.81 -8.55 8.77
C PRO A 52 -8.79 -8.43 7.58
N ALA A 53 -9.57 -7.35 7.50
CA ALA A 53 -10.44 -7.07 6.36
C ALA A 53 -9.66 -6.60 5.12
N TRP A 54 -8.39 -6.19 5.26
CA TRP A 54 -7.57 -5.76 4.14
C TRP A 54 -6.99 -6.98 3.39
N LYS A 55 -6.72 -6.79 2.10
CA LYS A 55 -5.90 -7.69 1.29
C LYS A 55 -4.71 -6.93 0.74
N VAL A 56 -3.57 -7.09 1.42
CA VAL A 56 -2.31 -6.48 1.03
C VAL A 56 -1.66 -7.30 -0.09
N THR A 57 -1.25 -6.63 -1.15
CA THR A 57 -0.55 -7.26 -2.29
C THR A 57 0.92 -6.92 -2.34
N HIS A 58 1.33 -5.76 -1.83
CA HIS A 58 2.73 -5.34 -1.79
C HIS A 58 3.09 -4.73 -0.43
N LEU A 59 4.31 -5.01 0.00
CA LEU A 59 4.98 -4.40 1.14
C LEU A 59 6.37 -3.97 0.68
N VAL A 60 6.68 -2.69 0.83
CA VAL A 60 7.99 -2.11 0.49
C VAL A 60 8.42 -1.21 1.65
N LEU A 61 9.71 -1.25 2.00
CA LEU A 61 10.33 -0.25 2.87
C LEU A 61 11.11 0.74 2.01
N ALA A 62 10.90 2.03 2.23
CA ALA A 62 11.57 3.11 1.51
C ALA A 62 11.41 4.44 2.27
N ASP A 63 12.41 5.32 2.20
CA ASP A 63 12.30 6.72 2.60
C ASP A 63 11.57 7.49 1.49
N ALA A 64 10.24 7.34 1.48
CA ALA A 64 9.38 7.73 0.38
C ALA A 64 8.96 9.20 0.46
N ASP A 65 9.01 9.80 1.65
CA ASP A 65 8.84 11.25 1.82
C ASP A 65 10.15 12.03 1.98
N HIS A 66 11.29 11.35 1.91
CA HIS A 66 12.64 11.92 1.93
C HIS A 66 12.94 12.69 3.23
N ASP A 67 12.49 12.14 4.37
CA ASP A 67 12.78 12.66 5.71
C ASP A 67 13.95 11.96 6.42
N GLY A 68 14.53 10.95 5.77
CA GLY A 68 15.69 10.19 6.25
C GLY A 68 15.32 8.98 7.10
N GLN A 69 14.03 8.69 7.27
CA GLN A 69 13.51 7.48 7.90
C GLN A 69 12.83 6.60 6.86
N GLU A 70 12.89 5.26 6.97
CA GLU A 70 12.15 4.39 6.06
C GLU A 70 10.67 4.25 6.48
N GLU A 71 9.77 4.39 5.52
CA GLU A 71 8.35 4.08 5.65
C GLU A 71 8.04 2.68 5.16
N MET A 72 7.04 2.07 5.78
CA MET A 72 6.34 0.92 5.25
C MET A 72 5.22 1.36 4.31
N LEU A 73 5.42 1.11 3.01
CA LEU A 73 4.42 1.28 1.96
C LEU A 73 3.63 -0.02 1.76
N LEU A 74 2.31 0.12 1.77
CA LEU A 74 1.37 -0.99 1.57
C LEU A 74 0.45 -0.72 0.38
N VAL A 75 0.50 -1.58 -0.63
CA VAL A 75 -0.57 -1.66 -1.63
C VAL A 75 -1.61 -2.65 -1.12
N LEU A 76 -2.85 -2.20 -0.94
CA LEU A 76 -3.90 -3.02 -0.35
C LEU A 76 -5.26 -2.81 -1.00
N TRP A 77 -6.14 -3.76 -0.78
CA TRP A 77 -7.53 -3.71 -1.17
C TRP A 77 -8.43 -3.82 0.04
N LYS A 78 -9.42 -2.93 0.15
CA LYS A 78 -10.37 -2.91 1.26
C LYS A 78 -11.69 -2.28 0.83
N GLU A 79 -12.72 -2.48 1.65
CA GLU A 79 -13.99 -1.77 1.49
C GLU A 79 -13.91 -0.35 2.06
N GLY A 80 -14.46 0.58 1.31
CA GLY A 80 -14.55 2.00 1.65
C GLY A 80 -13.22 2.74 1.63
N SER A 81 -13.27 4.06 1.81
CA SER A 81 -12.06 4.90 1.89
C SER A 81 -11.81 5.42 3.31
N PHE A 82 -12.86 5.73 4.06
CA PHE A 82 -12.74 6.52 5.30
C PHE A 82 -12.71 5.71 6.60
N GLY A 83 -13.10 4.44 6.57
CA GLY A 83 -13.23 3.63 7.77
C GLY A 83 -14.12 4.31 8.83
N THR A 84 -13.67 4.35 10.09
CA THR A 84 -14.39 5.02 11.19
C THR A 84 -14.33 6.55 11.13
N SER A 85 -13.46 7.13 10.29
CA SER A 85 -13.28 8.59 10.14
C SER A 85 -14.12 9.16 9.00
N LYS A 86 -15.28 8.56 8.71
CA LYS A 86 -16.22 9.00 7.68
C LYS A 86 -16.67 10.44 7.96
N PRO A 87 -16.51 11.39 7.03
CA PRO A 87 -17.02 12.74 7.20
C PRO A 87 -18.54 12.75 7.35
N MET A 88 -19.05 13.61 8.24
CA MET A 88 -20.49 13.63 8.56
C MET A 88 -21.39 14.03 7.38
N TRP A 89 -20.85 14.69 6.35
CA TRP A 89 -21.59 15.10 5.14
C TRP A 89 -21.71 13.99 4.09
N LEU A 90 -21.07 12.84 4.28
CA LEU A 90 -21.21 11.70 3.38
C LEU A 90 -22.34 10.80 3.88
N GLU A 91 -23.53 10.91 3.27
CA GLU A 91 -24.72 10.16 3.71
C GLU A 91 -24.65 8.68 3.34
N GLU A 92 -24.10 8.35 2.17
CA GLU A 92 -24.03 6.96 1.67
C GLU A 92 -22.87 6.18 2.30
N GLU A 93 -23.08 4.89 2.58
CA GLU A 93 -22.00 3.99 2.98
C GLU A 93 -21.03 3.77 1.82
N ASP A 94 -19.76 4.06 2.04
CA ASP A 94 -18.70 3.74 1.09
C ASP A 94 -18.27 2.29 1.32
N ASN A 95 -18.95 1.36 0.64
CA ASN A 95 -18.69 -0.08 0.71
C ASN A 95 -17.98 -0.58 -0.56
N ILE A 96 -17.37 0.31 -1.33
CA ILE A 96 -16.71 -0.05 -2.58
C ILE A 96 -15.38 -0.74 -2.25
N TYR A 97 -15.21 -1.97 -2.72
CA TYR A 97 -13.93 -2.67 -2.64
C TYR A 97 -12.95 -2.09 -3.67
N SER A 98 -11.94 -1.39 -3.19
CA SER A 98 -11.02 -0.62 -4.04
C SER A 98 -9.57 -0.73 -3.58
N ASN A 99 -8.65 -0.31 -4.45
CA ASN A 99 -7.22 -0.34 -4.20
C ASN A 99 -6.74 0.96 -3.55
N HIS A 100 -5.80 0.85 -2.62
CA HIS A 100 -5.22 1.96 -1.88
C HIS A 100 -3.71 1.78 -1.74
N LEU A 101 -3.02 2.91 -1.54
CA LEU A 101 -1.61 2.98 -1.14
C LEU A 101 -1.53 3.66 0.21
N PHE A 102 -1.06 2.93 1.23
CA PHE A 102 -0.87 3.47 2.57
C PHE A 102 0.61 3.54 2.91
N MET A 103 0.97 4.53 3.72
CA MET A 103 2.33 4.83 4.16
C MET A 103 2.34 4.96 5.68
N TYR A 104 3.15 4.12 6.33
CA TYR A 104 3.30 4.08 7.78
C TYR A 104 4.75 4.27 8.17
N ARG A 105 4.98 4.94 9.30
CA ARG A 105 6.30 5.13 9.90
C ARG A 105 6.34 4.54 11.29
N LEU A 106 7.47 3.95 11.67
CA LEU A 106 7.69 3.51 13.04
C LEU A 106 8.09 4.71 13.89
N VAL A 107 7.31 5.04 14.91
CA VAL A 107 7.64 6.14 15.83
C VAL A 107 7.45 5.67 17.26
N ALA A 108 8.55 5.65 18.03
CA ALA A 108 8.57 5.23 19.42
C ALA A 108 7.93 3.84 19.63
N GLY A 109 8.39 2.85 18.84
CA GLY A 109 7.95 1.46 18.92
C GLY A 109 6.52 1.20 18.44
N ARG A 110 5.89 2.13 17.71
CA ARG A 110 4.54 1.97 17.16
C ARG A 110 4.47 2.43 15.71
N MET A 111 3.85 1.62 14.86
CA MET A 111 3.53 2.06 13.50
C MET A 111 2.45 3.15 13.53
N LYS A 112 2.73 4.28 12.88
CA LYS A 112 1.84 5.43 12.75
C LYS A 112 1.54 5.68 11.27
N PRO A 113 0.28 5.92 10.89
CA PRO A 113 -0.02 6.32 9.53
C PRO A 113 0.59 7.70 9.26
N VAL A 114 1.41 7.81 8.23
CA VAL A 114 1.87 9.11 7.70
C VAL A 114 0.86 9.60 6.67
N TRP A 115 0.42 8.70 5.78
CA TRP A 115 -0.54 9.01 4.75
C TRP A 115 -1.30 7.76 4.29
N CYS A 116 -2.60 7.92 4.03
CA CYS A 116 -3.45 6.86 3.52
C CYS A 116 -4.28 7.39 2.36
N SER A 117 -4.11 6.83 1.16
CA SER A 117 -4.86 7.27 -0.02
C SER A 117 -6.36 7.01 0.12
N SER A 118 -7.17 7.83 -0.55
CA SER A 118 -8.51 7.41 -0.98
C SER A 118 -8.42 6.28 -2.03
N ALA A 119 -9.57 5.78 -2.49
CA ALA A 119 -9.61 4.81 -3.58
C ALA A 119 -8.81 5.29 -4.80
N ILE A 120 -7.87 4.46 -5.26
CA ILE A 120 -7.06 4.72 -6.45
C ILE A 120 -7.88 4.32 -7.70
N PRO A 121 -8.05 5.20 -8.69
CA PRO A 121 -8.86 4.93 -9.86
C PRO A 121 -8.27 3.84 -10.77
N TYR A 122 -6.93 3.75 -10.86
CA TYR A 122 -6.20 2.74 -11.61
C TYR A 122 -5.39 1.89 -10.62
N PRO A 123 -5.84 0.67 -10.28
CA PRO A 123 -5.21 -0.11 -9.22
C PRO A 123 -3.74 -0.41 -9.48
N ILE A 124 -2.93 -0.31 -8.43
CA ILE A 124 -1.51 -0.66 -8.44
C ILE A 124 -1.37 -2.19 -8.53
N LEU A 125 -0.80 -2.67 -9.63
CA LEU A 125 -0.55 -4.09 -9.90
C LEU A 125 0.84 -4.52 -9.44
N GLN A 126 1.82 -3.63 -9.57
CA GLN A 126 3.19 -3.77 -9.07
C GLN A 126 3.68 -2.42 -8.56
N LEU A 127 4.49 -2.46 -7.51
CA LEU A 127 5.13 -1.29 -6.92
C LEU A 127 6.62 -1.58 -6.72
N LYS A 128 7.46 -0.68 -7.23
CA LYS A 128 8.89 -0.61 -6.93
C LYS A 128 9.20 0.81 -6.48
N VAL A 129 10.21 0.97 -5.63
CA VAL A 129 10.69 2.27 -5.16
C VAL A 129 12.19 2.37 -5.40
N GLU A 130 12.62 3.47 -6.05
CA GLU A 130 14.02 3.79 -6.30
C GLU A 130 14.19 5.27 -6.63
N ASP A 131 15.41 5.80 -6.49
CA ASP A 131 15.80 7.11 -7.05
C ASP A 131 15.92 6.97 -8.57
N TYR A 132 14.84 7.32 -9.27
CA TYR A 132 14.69 7.06 -10.70
C TYR A 132 15.42 8.10 -11.55
N ASP A 133 15.38 9.37 -11.14
CA ASP A 133 15.94 10.49 -11.89
C ASP A 133 17.30 10.98 -11.37
N GLY A 134 17.78 10.43 -10.24
CA GLY A 134 19.09 10.72 -9.65
C GLY A 134 19.11 11.98 -8.80
N ASP A 135 17.95 12.51 -8.39
CA ASP A 135 17.85 13.71 -7.54
C ASP A 135 18.00 13.42 -6.03
N SER A 136 18.28 12.16 -5.67
CA SER A 136 18.39 11.61 -4.31
C SER A 136 17.07 11.44 -3.56
N ARG A 137 15.92 11.69 -4.20
CA ARG A 137 14.60 11.31 -3.69
C ARG A 137 14.22 9.96 -4.27
N GLN A 138 13.27 9.29 -3.62
CA GLN A 138 12.80 7.99 -4.09
C GLN A 138 11.42 8.14 -4.73
N GLU A 139 11.30 7.65 -5.95
CA GLU A 139 10.05 7.62 -6.70
C GLU A 139 9.41 6.23 -6.67
N LEU A 140 8.08 6.23 -6.76
CA LEU A 140 7.27 5.02 -6.85
C LEU A 140 7.05 4.70 -8.32
N LEU A 141 7.69 3.62 -8.79
CA LEU A 141 7.46 3.05 -10.11
C LEU A 141 6.28 2.07 -10.02
N VAL A 142 5.20 2.42 -10.69
CA VAL A 142 3.90 1.77 -10.56
C VAL A 142 3.47 1.18 -11.89
N SER A 143 3.22 -0.14 -11.91
CA SER A 143 2.43 -0.79 -12.96
C SER A 143 0.96 -0.64 -12.61
N GLU A 144 0.22 0.16 -13.36
CA GLU A 144 -1.21 0.36 -13.19
C GLU A 144 -2.04 -0.66 -13.99
N GLY A 145 -3.16 -1.07 -13.40
CA GLY A 145 -4.21 -1.83 -14.06
C GLY A 145 -5.24 -0.94 -14.76
N PRO A 146 -6.26 -1.56 -15.38
CA PRO A 146 -7.37 -0.79 -15.97
C PRO A 146 -8.16 -0.07 -14.88
N ALA A 147 -8.94 0.93 -15.29
CA ALA A 147 -9.85 1.64 -14.39
C ALA A 147 -10.68 0.67 -13.52
N SER A 148 -10.70 0.96 -12.22
CA SER A 148 -11.45 0.22 -11.21
C SER A 148 -12.97 0.29 -11.46
N GLY A 149 -13.74 -0.51 -10.71
CA GLY A 149 -15.19 -0.57 -10.82
C GLY A 149 -15.72 -1.81 -11.56
N PRO A 150 -16.99 -1.80 -12.00
CA PRO A 150 -17.67 -2.99 -12.53
C PRO A 150 -16.89 -3.64 -13.67
N PHE A 151 -16.79 -4.98 -13.68
CA PHE A 151 -16.04 -5.75 -14.68
C PHE A 151 -14.51 -5.53 -14.69
N TYR A 152 -13.92 -5.00 -13.61
CA TYR A 152 -12.46 -4.85 -13.48
C TYR A 152 -11.70 -6.13 -13.84
N SER A 153 -12.09 -7.29 -13.29
CA SER A 153 -11.42 -8.57 -13.57
C SER A 153 -11.41 -8.94 -15.05
N ILE A 154 -12.45 -8.57 -15.81
CA ILE A 154 -12.52 -8.83 -17.26
C ILE A 154 -11.61 -7.88 -18.02
N ARG A 155 -11.63 -6.57 -17.66
CA ARG A 155 -10.71 -5.61 -18.26
C ARG A 155 -9.25 -5.99 -18.00
N LYS A 156 -8.92 -6.44 -16.78
CA LYS A 156 -7.56 -6.81 -16.39
C LYS A 156 -6.97 -7.88 -17.30
N LEU A 157 -7.76 -8.85 -17.75
CA LEU A 157 -7.31 -9.94 -18.63
C LEU A 157 -6.83 -9.46 -20.01
N LEU A 158 -7.27 -8.30 -20.48
CA LEU A 158 -6.98 -7.76 -21.80
C LEU A 158 -6.18 -6.45 -21.74
N TYR A 159 -5.78 -6.03 -20.55
CA TYR A 159 -5.15 -4.73 -20.33
C TYR A 159 -3.64 -4.83 -20.52
N ASN A 160 -3.09 -3.91 -21.30
CA ASN A 160 -1.66 -3.68 -21.32
C ASN A 160 -1.32 -2.74 -20.17
N GLU A 161 -0.51 -3.23 -19.23
CA GLU A 161 -0.11 -2.47 -18.05
C GLU A 161 0.52 -1.13 -18.44
N ARG A 162 0.11 -0.07 -17.73
CA ARG A 162 0.69 1.26 -17.89
C ARG A 162 1.73 1.45 -16.80
N GLN A 163 2.93 1.88 -17.17
CA GLN A 163 3.92 2.34 -16.22
C GLN A 163 3.68 3.81 -15.90
N THR A 164 3.74 4.15 -14.61
CA THR A 164 3.67 5.52 -14.12
C THR A 164 4.67 5.73 -13.00
N ILE A 165 5.12 6.96 -12.81
CA ILE A 165 6.09 7.35 -11.78
C ILE A 165 5.44 8.37 -10.87
N TRP A 166 5.41 8.09 -9.57
CA TRP A 166 4.81 8.96 -8.57
C TRP A 166 5.85 9.44 -7.57
N GLN A 167 5.77 10.71 -7.18
CA GLN A 167 6.68 11.32 -6.21
C GLN A 167 5.91 11.98 -5.09
N TRP A 168 6.44 11.94 -3.86
CA TRP A 168 5.85 12.61 -2.72
C TRP A 168 5.92 14.14 -2.86
N GLN A 169 4.81 14.83 -2.55
CA GLN A 169 4.68 16.29 -2.65
C GLN A 169 4.27 16.96 -1.32
N GLY A 170 4.63 16.34 -0.18
CA GLY A 170 4.39 16.88 1.17
C GLY A 170 3.04 16.53 1.79
N TRP A 171 2.05 16.15 1.00
CA TRP A 171 0.71 15.77 1.48
C TRP A 171 0.15 14.49 0.83
N GLY A 172 0.87 13.93 -0.14
CA GLY A 172 0.46 12.79 -0.94
C GLY A 172 1.40 12.59 -2.13
N PHE A 173 1.24 11.46 -2.80
CA PHE A 173 1.95 11.16 -4.05
C PHE A 173 1.26 11.82 -5.25
N ALA A 174 2.06 12.40 -6.14
CA ALA A 174 1.60 12.96 -7.40
C ALA A 174 2.28 12.24 -8.58
N LEU A 175 1.54 12.07 -9.67
CA LEU A 175 2.07 11.58 -10.93
C LEU A 175 3.08 12.58 -11.51
N VAL A 176 4.30 12.12 -11.81
CA VAL A 176 5.34 12.91 -12.46
C VAL A 176 5.67 12.43 -13.88
N GLU A 177 5.43 11.15 -14.19
CA GLU A 177 5.56 10.55 -15.54
C GLU A 177 4.51 9.48 -15.82
#